data_AF-A0A1L6REC9-F1
#
_entry.id   AF-A0A1L6REC9-F1
#
_cell.length_a   1.000
_cell.length_b   1.000
_cell.length_c   1.000
_cell.angle_alpha   90.00
_cell.angle_beta   90.00
_cell.angle_gamma   90.00
#
_symmetry.space_group_name_H-M   'P 1'
#
loop_
_entity.id
_entity.type
_entity.pdbx_description
1 polymer ?
#
loop_
_entity_poly.entity_id
_entity_poly.type
_entity_poly.pdbx_seq_one_letter_code
_entity_poly.pdbx_strand_id
1 'polypeptide(L)'
;MPQSRYTDIAFPQSGLPNELEVIASAPDVGPMVLADQVTNAVFVTGHPEYTQYTLDWEYKRDCQQGLVVEPPRNYYLNDTKNQINNSWVTTSRLFYRNWVGQVVRKKVEKNI
;
A
#
# COMPACT_ATOMS: atom_id res chain seq x y z
N MET A 1 -3.21 -4.66 0.13
CA MET A 1 -2.03 -4.21 0.93
C MET A 1 -2.54 -3.44 2.13
N PRO A 2 -1.78 -3.38 3.24
CA PRO A 2 -2.13 -2.56 4.39
C PRO A 2 -2.30 -1.08 4.03
N GLN A 3 -3.18 -0.40 4.74
CA GLN A 3 -3.44 1.05 4.62
C GLN A 3 -3.48 1.62 6.03
N SER A 4 -2.72 2.70 6.28
CA SER A 4 -2.68 3.40 7.58
C SER A 4 -2.51 4.90 7.32
N ARG A 5 -3.61 5.59 7.02
CA ARG A 5 -3.62 7.00 6.60
C ARG A 5 -4.91 7.71 7.02
N TYR A 6 -4.80 9.00 7.34
CA TYR A 6 -5.95 9.89 7.60
C TYR A 6 -6.35 10.72 6.37
N THR A 7 -5.45 10.85 5.40
CA THR A 7 -5.67 11.64 4.18
C THR A 7 -6.05 10.73 3.03
N ASP A 8 -6.82 11.27 2.08
CA ASP A 8 -7.14 10.60 0.83
C ASP A 8 -6.52 11.29 -0.39
N ILE A 9 -6.48 10.57 -1.50
CA ILE A 9 -5.99 11.12 -2.76
C ILE A 9 -7.12 11.88 -3.42
N ALA A 10 -6.95 13.19 -3.54
CA ALA A 10 -7.87 14.03 -4.29
C ALA A 10 -7.61 13.85 -5.79
N PHE A 11 -8.53 13.19 -6.49
CA PHE A 11 -8.51 13.15 -7.95
C PHE A 11 -9.24 14.37 -8.52
N PRO A 12 -8.68 15.04 -9.55
CA PRO A 12 -9.39 16.11 -10.23
C PRO A 12 -10.66 15.59 -10.90
N GLN A 13 -11.69 16.42 -11.05
CA GLN A 13 -12.91 16.05 -11.80
C GLN A 13 -12.61 15.69 -13.26
N SER A 14 -11.56 16.26 -13.84
CA SER A 14 -11.08 15.93 -15.19
C SER A 14 -10.49 14.51 -15.29
N GLY A 15 -10.38 13.79 -14.18
CA GLY A 15 -9.72 12.49 -14.12
C GLY A 15 -8.22 12.59 -13.88
N LEU A 16 -7.56 11.43 -13.94
CA LEU A 16 -6.10 11.32 -13.84
C LEU A 16 -5.42 11.89 -15.08
N PRO A 17 -4.18 12.43 -14.96
CA PRO A 17 -3.35 12.73 -16.11
C PRO A 17 -3.20 11.51 -17.02
N ASN A 18 -3.13 11.71 -18.34
CA ASN A 18 -3.08 10.62 -19.33
C ASN A 18 -1.83 9.74 -19.18
N GLU A 19 -0.77 10.28 -18.58
CA GLU A 19 0.49 9.60 -18.32
C GLU A 19 0.41 8.64 -17.13
N LEU A 20 -0.57 8.84 -16.23
CA LEU A 20 -0.73 8.11 -14.99
C LEU A 20 -1.77 7.00 -15.12
N GLU A 21 -1.32 5.77 -14.93
CA GLU A 21 -2.14 4.57 -15.02
C GLU A 21 -2.41 3.98 -13.64
N VAL A 22 -3.66 3.59 -13.35
CA VAL A 22 -4.00 2.84 -12.14
C VAL A 22 -3.74 1.35 -12.38
N ILE A 23 -2.74 0.81 -11.68
CA ILE A 23 -2.33 -0.59 -11.80
C ILE A 23 -3.12 -1.48 -10.82
N ALA A 24 -3.41 -0.96 -9.64
CA ALA A 24 -4.19 -1.68 -8.63
C ALA A 24 -5.03 -0.71 -7.81
N SER A 25 -6.26 -1.11 -7.50
CA SER A 25 -7.21 -0.37 -6.68
C SER A 25 -8.04 -1.33 -5.83
N ALA A 26 -8.69 -0.81 -4.80
CA ALA A 26 -9.69 -1.55 -4.04
C ALA A 26 -10.89 -0.64 -3.71
N PRO A 27 -12.13 -1.16 -3.68
CA PRO A 27 -13.33 -0.34 -3.50
C PRO A 27 -13.29 0.57 -2.26
N ASP A 28 -12.76 0.06 -1.15
CA ASP A 28 -12.79 0.76 0.14
C ASP A 28 -11.69 1.81 0.32
N VAL A 29 -10.62 1.75 -0.49
CA VAL A 29 -9.40 2.57 -0.29
C VAL A 29 -8.88 3.24 -1.56
N GLY A 30 -9.57 3.04 -2.68
CA GLY A 30 -9.24 3.65 -3.97
C GLY A 30 -7.97 3.09 -4.62
N PRO A 31 -7.33 3.88 -5.51
CA PRO A 31 -6.07 3.52 -6.15
C PRO A 31 -4.94 3.27 -5.15
N MET A 32 -4.30 2.12 -5.29
CA MET A 32 -3.23 1.65 -4.40
C MET A 32 -1.85 1.69 -5.05
N VAL A 33 -1.79 1.39 -6.35
CA VAL A 33 -0.57 1.43 -7.17
C VAL A 33 -0.87 2.20 -8.44
N LEU A 34 -0.08 3.24 -8.69
CA LEU A 34 -0.13 4.01 -9.94
C LEU A 34 1.25 4.00 -10.60
N ALA A 35 1.28 4.00 -11.93
CA ALA A 35 2.52 4.05 -12.69
C ALA A 35 2.46 5.22 -13.69
N ASP A 36 3.55 5.97 -13.75
CA ASP A 36 3.75 7.01 -14.77
C ASP A 36 4.70 6.46 -15.84
N GLN A 37 4.21 6.36 -17.07
CA GLN A 37 4.96 5.79 -18.19
C GLN A 37 6.05 6.73 -18.70
N VAL A 38 5.91 8.04 -18.51
CA VAL A 38 6.86 9.07 -18.95
C VAL A 38 8.03 9.16 -17.96
N THR A 39 7.72 9.33 -16.67
CA THR A 39 8.77 9.50 -15.64
C THR A 39 9.33 8.18 -15.15
N ASN A 40 8.66 7.05 -15.44
CA ASN A 40 8.93 5.73 -14.89
C ASN A 40 8.75 5.65 -13.36
N ALA A 41 7.99 6.58 -12.79
CA ALA A 41 7.65 6.56 -11.37
C ALA A 41 6.57 5.52 -11.08
N VAL A 42 6.66 4.92 -9.89
CA VAL A 42 5.61 4.07 -9.32
C VAL A 42 5.20 4.68 -8.00
N PHE A 43 3.92 4.97 -7.84
CA PHE A 43 3.33 5.53 -6.63
C PHE A 43 2.58 4.43 -5.90
N VAL A 44 2.87 4.28 -4.61
CA VAL A 44 2.23 3.31 -3.73
C VAL A 44 1.60 4.06 -2.57
N THR A 45 0.31 3.86 -2.35
CA THR A 45 -0.48 4.69 -1.43
C THR A 45 -0.79 3.99 -0.11
N GLY A 46 -0.51 2.68 -0.07
CA GLY A 46 -0.51 1.87 1.16
C GLY A 46 0.88 1.38 1.53
N HIS A 47 0.91 0.40 2.42
CA HIS A 47 2.14 -0.07 3.06
C HIS A 47 2.42 -1.57 2.82
N PRO A 48 2.78 -1.99 1.59
CA PRO A 48 3.14 -3.38 1.31
C PRO A 48 4.38 -3.85 2.10
N GLU A 49 5.22 -2.94 2.59
CA GLU A 49 6.40 -3.24 3.42
C GLU A 49 6.07 -3.65 4.86
N TYR A 50 4.85 -3.40 5.33
CA TYR A 50 4.50 -3.64 6.72
C TYR A 50 4.67 -5.12 7.08
N THR A 51 5.27 -5.32 8.25
CA THR A 51 5.33 -6.63 8.88
C THR A 51 3.98 -7.00 9.45
N GLN A 52 3.81 -8.28 9.79
CA GLN A 52 2.57 -8.78 10.39
C GLN A 52 2.19 -8.10 11.71
N TYR A 53 3.08 -7.34 12.37
CA TYR A 53 2.79 -6.72 13.67
C TYR A 53 2.73 -5.19 13.61
N THR A 54 2.97 -4.57 12.46
CA THR A 54 3.07 -3.12 12.37
C THR A 54 1.77 -2.41 12.77
N LEU A 55 0.62 -2.83 12.19
CA LEU A 55 -0.69 -2.24 12.54
C LEU A 55 -1.12 -2.58 13.98
N ASP A 56 -0.69 -3.72 14.51
CA ASP A 56 -0.95 -4.09 15.91
C ASP A 56 -0.24 -3.14 16.87
N TRP A 57 1.03 -2.81 16.57
CA TRP A 57 1.79 -1.85 17.36
C TRP A 57 1.21 -0.45 17.27
N GLU A 58 0.80 0.01 16.08
CA GLU A 58 0.12 1.30 15.91
C GLU A 58 -1.16 1.36 16.74
N TYR A 59 -2.04 0.37 16.60
CA TYR A 59 -3.30 0.31 17.34
C TYR A 59 -3.09 0.32 18.85
N LYS A 60 -2.17 -0.52 19.36
CA LYS A 60 -1.87 -0.59 20.79
C LYS A 60 -1.25 0.70 21.32
N ARG A 61 -0.33 1.32 20.57
CA ARG A 61 0.26 2.62 20.91
C ARG A 61 -0.82 3.68 21.06
N ASP A 62 -1.74 3.76 20.10
CA ASP A 62 -2.78 4.79 20.08
C ASP A 62 -3.80 4.58 21.22
N CYS A 63 -4.16 3.32 21.51
CA CYS A 63 -4.98 2.97 22.68
C CYS A 63 -4.31 3.37 24.01
N GLN A 64 -3.00 3.13 24.14
CA GLN A 64 -2.23 3.50 25.34
C GLN A 64 -2.16 5.01 25.55
N GLN A 65 -2.23 5.80 24.47
CA GLN A 65 -2.32 7.26 24.53
C GLN A 65 -3.74 7.75 24.86
N GLY A 66 -4.72 6.85 25.00
CA GLY A 66 -6.11 7.21 25.25
C GLY A 66 -6.84 7.76 24.02
N LEU A 67 -6.29 7.56 22.82
CA LEU A 67 -6.95 7.96 21.58
C LEU A 67 -8.12 7.01 21.31
N VAL A 68 -9.23 7.59 20.82
CA VAL A 68 -10.38 6.80 20.37
C VAL A 68 -10.11 6.33 18.94
N VAL A 69 -9.56 5.13 18.81
CA VAL A 69 -9.23 4.50 17.53
C VAL A 69 -9.90 3.13 17.40
N GLU A 70 -10.36 2.82 16.20
CA GLU A 70 -10.93 1.51 15.88
C GLU A 70 -9.83 0.48 15.57
N PRO A 71 -10.07 -0.82 15.83
CA PRO A 71 -9.16 -1.87 15.37
C PRO A 71 -8.98 -1.83 13.84
N PRO A 72 -7.79 -2.16 13.31
CA PRO A 72 -7.58 -2.23 11.88
C PRO A 72 -8.53 -3.24 11.22
N ARG A 73 -9.20 -2.81 10.14
CA ARG A 73 -10.18 -3.66 9.43
C ARG A 73 -9.48 -4.85 8.76
N ASN A 74 -10.14 -6.01 8.77
CA ASN A 74 -9.67 -7.25 8.14
C ASN A 74 -8.29 -7.75 8.62
N TYR A 75 -7.84 -7.30 9.80
CA TYR A 75 -6.50 -7.56 10.32
C TYR A 75 -6.49 -8.63 11.41
N TYR A 76 -7.33 -8.53 12.45
CA TYR A 76 -7.44 -9.55 13.48
C TYR A 76 -8.42 -10.66 13.03
N LEU A 77 -8.03 -11.92 13.23
CA LEU A 77 -8.82 -13.10 12.84
C LEU A 77 -9.82 -13.55 13.92
N ASN A 78 -9.74 -12.97 15.12
CA ASN A 78 -10.58 -13.28 16.25
C ASN A 78 -10.73 -12.09 17.20
N ASP A 79 -11.71 -12.17 18.10
CA ASP A 79 -12.02 -11.10 19.06
C ASP A 79 -10.92 -10.89 20.11
N THR A 80 -10.14 -11.94 20.40
CA THR A 80 -9.00 -11.85 21.33
C THR A 80 -7.79 -11.15 20.74
N LYS A 81 -7.84 -10.77 19.44
CA LYS A 81 -6.81 -10.01 18.72
C LYS A 81 -5.40 -10.64 18.80
N ASN A 82 -5.33 -11.95 19.00
CA ASN A 82 -4.07 -12.68 19.13
C ASN A 82 -3.64 -13.40 17.85
N GLN A 83 -4.53 -13.47 16.85
CA GLN A 83 -4.25 -14.01 15.52
C GLN A 83 -4.39 -12.89 14.48
N ILE A 84 -3.37 -12.73 13.64
CA ILE A 84 -3.30 -11.66 12.64
C ILE A 84 -3.32 -12.26 11.23
N ASN A 85 -4.15 -11.67 10.38
CA ASN A 85 -4.25 -11.97 8.96
C ASN A 85 -3.08 -11.33 8.20
N ASN A 86 -1.97 -12.03 8.03
CA ASN A 86 -0.83 -11.55 7.23
C ASN A 86 -0.95 -11.87 5.72
N SER A 87 -2.16 -11.77 5.15
CA SER A 87 -2.44 -12.17 3.75
C SER A 87 -1.67 -11.36 2.70
N TRP A 88 -1.18 -10.17 3.02
CA TRP A 88 -0.49 -9.30 2.04
C TRP A 88 0.96 -9.67 1.78
N VAL A 89 1.60 -10.48 2.64
CA VAL A 89 3.06 -10.70 2.60
C VAL A 89 3.55 -11.26 1.27
N THR A 90 2.82 -12.24 0.72
CA THR A 90 3.19 -12.90 -0.55
C THR A 90 3.11 -11.92 -1.71
N THR A 91 2.00 -11.19 -1.81
CA THR A 91 1.79 -10.18 -2.86
C THR A 91 2.78 -9.02 -2.75
N SER A 92 3.14 -8.64 -1.53
CA SER A 92 4.11 -7.56 -1.29
C SER A 92 5.52 -7.94 -1.71
N ARG A 93 5.95 -9.17 -1.40
CA ARG A 93 7.24 -9.70 -1.90
C ARG A 93 7.28 -9.77 -3.42
N LEU A 94 6.19 -10.21 -4.05
CA LEU A 94 6.06 -10.24 -5.50
C LEU A 94 6.13 -8.83 -6.09
N PHE A 95 5.45 -7.87 -5.48
CA PHE A 95 5.48 -6.46 -5.89
C PHE A 95 6.91 -5.92 -5.92
N TYR A 96 7.66 -6.02 -4.82
CA TYR A 96 9.05 -5.54 -4.77
C TYR A 96 9.96 -6.25 -5.75
N ARG A 97 9.82 -7.57 -5.91
CA ARG A 97 10.60 -8.34 -6.89
C ARG A 97 10.35 -7.83 -8.32
N ASN A 98 9.09 -7.63 -8.68
CA ASN A 98 8.72 -7.16 -10.01
C ASN A 98 9.19 -5.72 -10.24
N TRP A 99 9.03 -4.85 -9.23
CA TRP A 99 9.48 -3.46 -9.31
C TRP A 99 10.99 -3.36 -9.50
N VAL A 100 11.80 -4.05 -8.67
CA VAL A 100 13.25 -4.07 -8.82
C VAL A 100 13.65 -4.62 -10.19
N GLY A 101 13.01 -5.71 -10.64
CA GLY A 101 13.26 -6.26 -11.98
C GLY A 101 13.01 -5.25 -13.09
N GLN A 102 11.92 -4.49 -13.01
CA GLN A 102 11.61 -3.43 -13.98
C GLN A 102 12.62 -2.29 -13.94
N VAL A 103 13.00 -1.81 -12.75
CA VAL A 103 14.00 -0.74 -12.58
C VAL A 103 15.34 -1.15 -13.19
N VAL A 104 15.79 -2.39 -12.94
CA VAL A 104 17.03 -2.91 -13.50
C VAL A 104 16.94 -3.01 -15.02
N ARG A 105 15.86 -3.57 -15.57
CA ARG A 105 15.68 -3.71 -17.03
C ARG A 105 15.73 -2.35 -17.73
N LYS A 106 14.99 -1.35 -17.23
CA LYS A 106 14.96 0.00 -17.81
C LYS A 106 16.30 0.72 -17.72
N LYS A 107 17.11 0.43 -16.69
CA LYS A 107 18.49 0.96 -16.60
C LYS A 107 19.38 0.39 -17.71
N VAL A 108 19.22 -0.88 -18.07
CA VAL A 108 19.99 -1.51 -19.15
C VAL A 108 19.61 -0.90 -20.51
N GLU A 109 18.31 -0.72 -20.77
CA GLU A 109 17.82 -0.10 -22.02
C GLU A 109 18.34 1.33 -22.25
N LYS A 110 18.59 2.10 -21.19
CA LYS A 110 19.14 3.46 -21.29
C LYS A 110 20.67 3.52 -21.52
N ASN A 111 21.38 2.40 -21.35
CA ASN A 111 22.85 2.33 -21.45
C ASN A 111 23.35 1.68 -22.75
N ILE A 112 22.45 1.45 -23.72
CA ILE A 112 22.73 0.93 -25.06
C ILE A 112 22.35 2.03 -26.06
#